data_AF-A0A383AQS5-F1
#
_entry.id   AF-A0A383AQS5-F1
#
_cell.length_a   1.000
_cell.length_b   1.000
_cell.length_c   1.000
_cell.angle_alpha   90.00
_cell.angle_beta   90.00
_cell.angle_gamma   90.00
#
_symmetry.space_group_name_H-M   'P 1'
#
loop_
_entity.id
_entity.type
_entity.pdbx_description
1 polymer ?
#
loop_
_entity_poly.entity_id
_entity_poly.type
_entity_poly.pdbx_seq_one_letter_code
_entity_poly.pdbx_strand_id
1 'polypeptide(L)'
;VEVLFAASKTYAGMDLNSIHPDAPNILLQDTEKADLHQADIVFLCLPSSKGMSIVVDALQAGVKVIDLSADFRLNDAIEFKNWYGTSHVAPDLLSEAVYGLSEANRSKLVGAK
;
A
#
# COMPACT_ATOMS: atom_id res chain seq x y z
N VAL A 1 -11.76 -8.72 -10.95
CA VAL A 1 -10.90 -8.50 -9.77
C VAL A 1 -11.50 -9.31 -8.64
N GLU A 2 -10.68 -10.01 -7.88
CA GLU A 2 -11.07 -10.82 -6.73
C GLU A 2 -10.24 -10.38 -5.52
N VAL A 3 -10.83 -10.44 -4.32
CA VAL A 3 -10.11 -10.14 -3.08
C VAL A 3 -9.61 -11.44 -2.49
N LEU A 4 -8.28 -11.66 -2.54
CA LEU A 4 -7.66 -12.87 -2.01
C LEU A 4 -7.50 -12.83 -0.49
N PHE A 5 -7.20 -11.65 0.06
CA PHE A 5 -7.07 -11.46 1.50
C PHE A 5 -7.37 -10.01 1.89
N ALA A 6 -7.66 -9.83 3.18
CA ALA A 6 -7.62 -8.55 3.86
C ALA A 6 -6.88 -8.74 5.19
N ALA A 7 -6.09 -7.74 5.59
CA ALA A 7 -5.26 -7.83 6.78
C ALA A 7 -5.51 -6.65 7.73
N SER A 8 -5.45 -6.92 9.02
CA SER A 8 -5.61 -5.93 10.08
C SER A 8 -4.77 -6.30 11.28
N LYS A 9 -4.00 -5.36 11.81
CA LYS A 9 -3.26 -5.56 13.07
C LYS A 9 -4.20 -5.61 14.29
N THR A 10 -5.28 -4.85 14.28
CA THR A 10 -6.19 -4.71 15.42
C THR A 10 -7.24 -5.83 15.47
N TYR A 11 -7.74 -6.25 14.31
CA TYR A 11 -8.88 -7.15 14.21
C TYR A 11 -8.54 -8.50 13.55
N ALA A 12 -7.26 -8.89 13.56
CA ALA A 12 -6.85 -10.21 13.07
C ALA A 12 -7.67 -11.33 13.74
N GLY A 13 -8.17 -12.26 12.92
CA GLY A 13 -9.02 -13.37 13.36
C GLY A 13 -10.52 -13.04 13.46
N MET A 14 -10.93 -11.81 13.15
CA MET A 14 -12.34 -11.45 13.02
C MET A 14 -12.75 -11.39 11.55
N ASP A 15 -14.03 -11.65 11.27
CA ASP A 15 -14.59 -11.41 9.94
C ASP A 15 -14.77 -9.91 9.71
N LEU A 16 -14.41 -9.42 8.52
CA LEU A 16 -14.48 -8.00 8.17
C LEU A 16 -15.90 -7.42 8.35
N ASN A 17 -16.94 -8.21 8.02
CA ASN A 17 -18.33 -7.81 8.16
C ASN A 17 -18.78 -7.64 9.63
N SER A 18 -18.04 -8.18 10.60
CA SER A 18 -18.29 -7.95 12.03
C SER A 18 -17.87 -6.54 12.48
N ILE A 19 -17.02 -5.87 11.70
CA ILE A 19 -16.51 -4.51 11.95
C ILE A 19 -17.24 -3.50 11.07
N HIS A 20 -17.44 -3.87 9.79
CA HIS A 20 -18.14 -3.08 8.79
C HIS A 20 -19.34 -3.89 8.26
N PRO A 21 -20.56 -3.70 8.78
CA PRO A 21 -21.70 -4.59 8.51
C PRO A 21 -22.02 -4.86 7.03
N ASP A 22 -21.79 -3.88 6.17
CA ASP A 22 -22.05 -3.99 4.72
C ASP A 22 -20.89 -4.60 3.92
N ALA A 23 -19.77 -4.93 4.59
CA ALA A 23 -18.60 -5.52 3.96
C ALA A 23 -18.79 -7.02 3.68
N PRO A 24 -18.02 -7.60 2.74
CA PRO A 24 -18.02 -9.04 2.52
C PRO A 24 -17.52 -9.82 3.75
N ASN A 25 -17.94 -11.07 3.86
CA ASN A 25 -17.45 -11.98 4.89
C ASN A 25 -16.03 -12.46 4.55
N ILE A 26 -15.02 -11.76 5.06
CA ILE A 26 -13.59 -12.06 4.85
C ILE A 26 -12.91 -12.15 6.21
N LEU A 27 -12.30 -13.29 6.51
CA LEU A 27 -11.49 -13.45 7.71
C LEU A 27 -10.23 -12.57 7.62
N LEU A 28 -10.07 -11.65 8.56
CA LEU A 28 -8.93 -10.75 8.59
C LEU A 28 -7.68 -11.48 9.07
N GLN A 29 -6.62 -11.40 8.26
CA GLN A 29 -5.31 -11.91 8.60
C GLN A 29 -4.53 -10.89 9.43
N ASP A 30 -3.53 -11.36 10.18
CA ASP A 30 -2.53 -10.47 10.77
C ASP A 30 -1.69 -9.83 9.65
N THR A 31 -1.52 -8.51 9.68
CA THR A 31 -0.72 -7.77 8.69
C THR A 31 0.71 -8.29 8.57
N GLU A 32 1.32 -8.75 9.65
CA GLU A 32 2.70 -9.27 9.64
C GLU A 32 2.80 -10.70 9.08
N LYS A 33 1.66 -11.40 8.95
CA LYS A 33 1.58 -12.79 8.44
C LYS A 33 0.96 -12.88 7.05
N ALA A 34 0.50 -11.77 6.49
CA ALA A 34 -0.10 -11.75 5.17
C ALA A 34 0.95 -12.08 4.12
N ASP A 35 0.74 -13.16 3.36
CA ASP A 35 1.61 -13.52 2.24
C ASP A 35 1.31 -12.61 1.05
N LEU A 36 2.25 -11.74 0.70
CA LEU A 36 2.09 -10.81 -0.43
C LEU A 36 2.19 -11.53 -1.78
N HIS A 37 2.94 -12.65 -1.87
CA HIS A 37 3.20 -13.36 -3.12
C HIS A 37 1.94 -13.97 -3.77
N GLN A 38 0.87 -14.13 -3.00
CA GLN A 38 -0.37 -14.69 -3.51
C GLN A 38 -1.17 -13.70 -4.40
N ALA A 39 -0.86 -12.41 -4.36
CA ALA A 39 -1.63 -11.37 -5.04
C ALA A 39 -0.89 -10.72 -6.21
N ASP A 40 -1.64 -10.32 -7.24
CA ASP A 40 -1.09 -9.51 -8.34
C ASP A 40 -0.94 -8.03 -7.94
N ILE A 41 -1.81 -7.55 -7.05
CA ILE A 41 -1.89 -6.15 -6.60
C ILE A 41 -2.27 -6.12 -5.11
N VAL A 42 -1.62 -5.25 -4.34
CA VAL A 42 -1.97 -4.96 -2.94
C VAL A 42 -2.31 -3.49 -2.73
N PHE A 43 -3.34 -3.25 -1.91
CA PHE A 43 -3.72 -1.91 -1.47
C PHE A 43 -3.21 -1.69 -0.05
N LEU A 44 -2.41 -0.66 0.17
CA LEU A 44 -1.93 -0.30 1.51
C LEU A 44 -2.75 0.86 2.07
N CYS A 45 -3.45 0.57 3.17
CA CYS A 45 -4.29 1.53 3.90
C CYS A 45 -3.71 1.77 5.30
N LEU A 46 -2.40 1.99 5.38
CA LEU A 46 -1.66 2.08 6.63
C LEU A 46 -1.41 3.54 7.03
N PRO A 47 -1.19 3.82 8.33
CA PRO A 47 -0.69 5.12 8.75
C PRO A 47 0.61 5.46 8.03
N SER A 48 0.78 6.73 7.64
CA SER A 48 2.01 7.21 6.99
C SER A 48 3.24 6.82 7.79
N SER A 49 4.34 6.54 7.08
CA SER A 49 5.61 5.98 7.53
C SER A 49 5.61 4.50 7.93
N LYS A 50 4.44 3.86 8.08
CA LYS A 50 4.37 2.42 8.41
C LYS A 50 4.29 1.53 7.17
N GLY A 51 3.87 2.08 6.03
CA GLY A 51 3.67 1.30 4.81
C GLY A 51 4.93 1.14 3.97
N MET A 52 5.92 2.02 4.12
CA MET A 52 7.05 2.08 3.18
C MET A 52 7.83 0.76 3.05
N SER A 53 8.11 0.06 4.15
CA SER A 53 8.82 -1.24 4.08
C SER A 53 7.97 -2.29 3.37
N ILE A 54 6.65 -2.29 3.60
CA ILE A 54 5.72 -3.22 2.95
C ILE A 54 5.64 -2.94 1.44
N VAL A 55 5.75 -1.67 1.01
CA VAL A 55 5.88 -1.35 -0.42
C VAL A 55 7.13 -2.01 -1.01
N VAL A 56 8.27 -1.91 -0.33
CA VAL A 56 9.52 -2.54 -0.78
C VAL A 56 9.35 -4.06 -0.89
N ASP A 57 8.79 -4.69 0.15
CA ASP A 57 8.59 -6.15 0.19
C ASP A 57 7.63 -6.62 -0.91
N ALA A 58 6.53 -5.89 -1.14
CA ALA A 58 5.57 -6.20 -2.21
C ALA A 58 6.20 -6.09 -3.60
N LEU A 59 6.97 -5.02 -3.86
CA LEU A 59 7.64 -4.83 -5.14
C LEU A 59 8.71 -5.91 -5.39
N GLN A 60 9.44 -6.32 -4.33
CA GLN A 60 10.39 -7.44 -4.41
C GLN A 60 9.69 -8.78 -4.69
N ALA A 61 8.47 -8.96 -4.18
CA ALA A 61 7.60 -10.10 -4.48
C ALA A 61 7.01 -10.07 -5.90
N GLY A 62 7.25 -9.01 -6.68
CA GLY A 62 6.69 -8.83 -8.02
C GLY A 62 5.24 -8.34 -8.05
N VAL A 63 4.74 -7.87 -6.91
CA VAL A 63 3.36 -7.43 -6.69
C VAL A 63 3.25 -5.93 -6.95
N LYS A 64 2.17 -5.50 -7.60
CA LYS A 64 1.89 -4.07 -7.76
C LYS A 64 1.32 -3.48 -6.47
N VAL A 65 1.61 -2.23 -6.19
CA VAL A 65 1.24 -1.54 -4.96
C VAL A 65 0.40 -0.32 -5.26
N ILE A 66 -0.74 -0.22 -4.58
CA ILE A 66 -1.52 1.00 -4.50
C ILE A 66 -1.47 1.47 -3.04
N ASP A 67 -0.58 2.43 -2.77
CA ASP A 67 -0.47 3.06 -1.46
C ASP A 67 -1.44 4.24 -1.33
N LEU A 68 -2.39 4.14 -0.41
CA LEU A 68 -3.35 5.22 -0.13
C LEU A 68 -2.78 6.25 0.85
N SER A 69 -1.64 5.95 1.49
CA SER A 69 -0.92 6.87 2.35
C SER A 69 -0.28 8.01 1.55
N ALA A 70 0.54 8.81 2.22
CA ALA A 70 1.27 9.89 1.58
C ALA A 70 2.75 9.58 1.30
N ASP A 71 3.18 8.36 1.64
CA ASP A 71 4.59 7.98 1.70
C ASP A 71 5.28 8.14 0.34
N PHE A 72 4.63 7.74 -0.75
CA PHE A 72 5.16 7.81 -2.12
C PHE A 72 4.53 8.91 -2.99
N ARG A 73 3.90 9.92 -2.39
CA ARG A 73 3.27 11.03 -3.15
C ARG A 73 4.26 12.07 -3.63
N LEU A 74 5.37 12.25 -2.90
CA LEU A 74 6.40 13.23 -3.20
C LEU A 74 7.57 12.54 -3.89
N ASN A 75 8.09 13.14 -4.95
CA ASN A 75 9.19 12.54 -5.73
C ASN A 75 10.58 12.88 -5.17
N ASP A 76 10.65 13.71 -4.12
CA ASP A 76 11.88 14.19 -3.52
C ASP A 76 11.97 13.82 -2.03
N ALA A 77 13.05 13.12 -1.66
CA ALA A 77 13.23 12.62 -0.30
C ALA A 77 13.50 13.73 0.73
N ILE A 78 14.05 14.88 0.31
CA ILE A 78 14.30 16.03 1.17
C ILE A 78 12.96 16.72 1.47
N GLU A 79 12.14 16.93 0.44
CA GLU A 79 10.78 17.46 0.58
C GLU A 79 9.93 16.55 1.47
N PHE A 80 9.98 15.23 1.24
CA PHE A 80 9.35 14.25 2.12
C PHE A 80 9.76 14.45 3.58
N LYS A 81 11.06 14.51 3.85
CA LYS A 81 11.57 14.71 5.22
C LYS A 81 11.09 16.03 5.84
N ASN A 82 11.00 17.09 5.05
CA ASN A 82 10.54 18.39 5.53
C ASN A 82 9.06 18.37 5.94
N TRP A 83 8.21 17.65 5.20
CA TRP A 83 6.79 17.56 5.50
C TRP A 83 6.44 16.54 6.58
N TYR A 84 7.10 15.37 6.55
CA TYR A 84 6.73 14.23 7.41
C TYR A 84 7.66 14.05 8.62
N GLY A 85 8.73 14.85 8.73
CA GLY A 85 9.63 14.85 9.89
C GLY A 85 10.49 13.60 10.03
N THR A 86 10.47 12.69 9.05
CA THR A 86 11.25 11.45 9.02
C THR A 86 11.85 11.21 7.64
N SER A 87 12.95 10.46 7.58
CA SER A 87 13.57 10.12 6.30
C SER A 87 12.78 9.03 5.61
N HIS A 88 12.61 9.13 4.29
CA HIS A 88 11.99 8.08 3.49
C HIS A 88 12.90 6.84 3.47
N VAL A 89 12.35 5.65 3.74
CA VAL A 89 13.16 4.40 3.83
C VAL A 89 13.55 3.85 2.46
N ALA A 90 12.83 4.24 1.40
CA ALA A 90 13.08 3.80 0.03
C ALA A 90 13.10 5.01 -0.93
N PRO A 91 14.08 5.92 -0.81
CA PRO A 91 14.12 7.17 -1.57
C PRO A 91 14.21 6.93 -3.09
N ASP A 92 14.88 5.86 -3.52
CA ASP A 92 15.05 5.55 -4.95
C ASP A 92 13.70 5.26 -5.64
N LEU A 93 12.76 4.67 -4.89
CA LEU A 93 11.41 4.34 -5.38
C LEU A 93 10.50 5.57 -5.53
N LEU A 94 10.83 6.72 -4.90
CA LEU A 94 10.02 7.94 -5.02
C LEU A 94 9.91 8.44 -6.45
N SER A 95 10.96 8.22 -7.25
CA SER A 95 10.99 8.61 -8.67
C SER A 95 10.19 7.66 -9.58
N GLU A 96 9.94 6.43 -9.12
CA GLU A 96 9.20 5.40 -9.85
C GLU A 96 7.70 5.47 -9.56
N ALA A 97 7.32 5.94 -8.37
CA ALA A 97 5.93 6.08 -7.97
C ALA A 97 5.17 7.07 -8.88
N VAL A 98 3.95 6.69 -9.28
CA VAL A 98 3.07 7.52 -10.09
C VAL A 98 1.90 7.98 -9.26
N TYR A 99 1.75 9.30 -9.11
CA TYR A 99 0.62 9.88 -8.38
C TYR A 99 -0.72 9.49 -9.03
N GLY A 100 -1.60 8.88 -8.24
CA GLY A 100 -2.86 8.23 -8.66
C GLY A 100 -3.98 9.15 -9.16
N LEU A 101 -3.67 10.34 -9.67
CA LEU A 101 -4.63 11.23 -10.31
C LEU A 101 -4.75 10.88 -11.80
N SER A 102 -5.77 10.08 -12.13
CA SER A 102 -5.95 9.51 -13.46
C SER A 102 -6.09 10.56 -14.56
N GLU A 103 -6.73 11.69 -14.27
CA GLU A 103 -6.91 12.81 -15.18
C GLU A 103 -5.58 13.43 -15.62
N ALA A 104 -4.58 13.43 -14.75
CA ALA A 104 -3.26 13.99 -15.02
C ALA A 104 -2.24 12.95 -15.48
N ASN A 105 -2.36 11.70 -15.00
CA ASN A 105 -1.30 10.69 -15.11
C ASN A 105 -1.70 9.39 -15.84
N ARG A 106 -2.85 9.36 -16.55
CA ARG A 106 -3.36 8.14 -17.22
C ARG A 106 -2.30 7.35 -17.99
N SER A 107 -1.49 8.03 -18.81
CA SER A 107 -0.45 7.36 -19.63
C SER A 107 0.67 6.76 -18.79
N LYS A 108 1.06 7.43 -17.69
CA LYS A 108 2.10 6.95 -16.76
C LYS A 108 1.61 5.76 -15.93
N LEU A 109 0.32 5.71 -15.60
CA LEU A 109 -0.28 4.65 -14.78
C LEU A 109 -0.31 3.27 -15.48
N VAL A 110 -0.27 3.19 -16.81
CA VAL A 110 -0.35 1.91 -17.55
C VAL A 110 0.83 0.97 -17.23
N GLY A 111 2.01 1.53 -16.94
CA GLY A 111 3.23 0.79 -16.61
C GLY A 111 3.67 0.90 -15.15
N ALA A 112 2.92 1.62 -14.32
CA ALA A 112 3.24 1.79 -12.91
C ALA A 112 3.14 0.44 -12.17
N LYS A 113 4.00 0.29 -11.16
CA LYS A 113 4.03 -0.86 -10.27
C LYS A 113 3.64 -0.43 -8.89
#